data_AF-A0A6P1F0R8-F1
#
_entry.id   AF-A0A6P1F0R8-F1
#
_cell.length_a   1.000
_cell.length_b   1.000
_cell.length_c   1.000
_cell.angle_alpha   90.00
_cell.angle_beta   90.00
_cell.angle_gamma   90.00
#
_symmetry.space_group_name_H-M   'P 1'
#
loop_
_entity.id
_entity.type
_entity.pdbx_description
1 polymer ?
#
loop_
_entity_poly.entity_id
_entity_poly.type
_entity_poly.pdbx_seq_one_letter_code
_entity_poly.pdbx_strand_id
1 'polypeptide(L)'
;MPCAMADLVLDLAPSIEVVLLQGADADHGWRRLLRLHPGIERERGLAVVRTFHPSPQALFTKDTAERAARVARREAAFAEVAALLR
;
A
#
# COMPACT_ATOMS: atom_id res chain seq x y z
N MET A 1 1.63 30.49 -13.81
CA MET A 1 1.52 29.07 -13.45
C MET A 1 2.85 28.65 -12.87
N PRO A 2 2.96 28.31 -11.57
CA PRO A 2 4.22 27.79 -11.09
C PRO A 2 4.39 26.38 -11.67
N CYS A 3 5.52 26.18 -12.35
CA CYS A 3 6.05 24.88 -12.74
C CYS A 3 6.21 24.08 -11.44
N ALA A 4 5.28 23.17 -11.16
CA ALA A 4 5.35 22.31 -9.99
C ALA A 4 6.48 21.30 -10.25
N MET A 5 7.62 21.54 -9.60
CA MET A 5 8.70 20.57 -9.53
C MET A 5 8.11 19.30 -8.89
N ALA A 6 8.29 18.16 -9.55
CA ALA A 6 7.79 16.87 -9.07
C ALA A 6 8.60 16.42 -7.86
N ASP A 7 8.31 16.99 -6.69
CA ASP A 7 9.08 16.78 -5.47
C ASP A 7 8.69 15.49 -4.73
N LEU A 8 7.50 14.95 -5.00
CA LEU A 8 7.04 13.67 -4.46
C LEU A 8 7.14 12.57 -5.54
N VAL A 9 7.61 11.38 -5.19
CA VAL A 9 7.69 10.23 -6.12
C VAL A 9 6.33 9.93 -6.79
N LEU A 10 5.21 10.18 -6.12
CA LEU A 10 3.88 10.02 -6.70
C LEU A 10 3.59 11.00 -7.85
N ASP A 11 4.25 12.16 -7.90
CA ASP A 11 4.16 13.09 -9.05
C ASP A 11 4.75 12.49 -10.32
N LEU A 12 5.73 11.59 -10.19
CA LEU A 12 6.36 10.91 -11.32
C LEU A 12 5.48 9.79 -11.89
N ALA A 13 4.41 9.40 -11.20
CA ALA A 13 3.52 8.32 -11.58
C ALA A 13 2.05 8.78 -11.52
N PRO A 14 1.63 9.68 -12.44
CA PRO A 14 0.33 10.34 -12.38
C PRO A 14 -0.86 9.41 -12.60
N SER A 15 -0.64 8.22 -13.15
CA SER A 15 -1.68 7.22 -13.42
C SER A 15 -1.80 6.14 -12.32
N ILE A 16 -1.16 6.31 -11.16
CA ILE A 16 -1.35 5.38 -10.05
C ILE A 16 -2.78 5.53 -9.52
N GLU A 17 -3.51 4.41 -9.51
CA GLU A 17 -4.87 4.33 -8.94
C GLU A 17 -4.88 3.57 -7.61
N VAL A 18 -3.95 2.63 -7.41
CA VAL A 18 -3.92 1.74 -6.24
C VAL A 18 -2.52 1.70 -5.63
N VAL A 19 -2.45 1.80 -4.30
CA VAL A 19 -1.22 1.62 -3.52
C VAL A 19 -1.36 0.38 -2.63
N LEU A 20 -0.56 -0.65 -2.92
CA LEU A 20 -0.47 -1.86 -2.10
C LEU A 20 0.66 -1.73 -1.07
N LEU A 21 0.30 -1.59 0.21
CA LEU A 21 1.24 -1.49 1.33
C LEU A 21 1.53 -2.89 1.88
N GLN A 22 2.79 -3.32 1.80
CA GLN A 22 3.22 -4.64 2.24
C GLN A 22 4.09 -4.54 3.49
N GLY A 23 3.50 -4.82 4.65
CA GLY A 23 4.18 -4.82 5.94
C GLY A 23 4.16 -3.50 6.70
N ALA A 24 4.69 -3.55 7.92
CA ALA A 24 4.63 -2.45 8.87
C ALA A 24 5.41 -1.21 8.41
N ASP A 25 6.57 -1.38 7.77
CA ASP A 25 7.39 -0.27 7.31
C ASP A 25 6.74 0.50 6.16
N ALA A 26 6.12 -0.21 5.21
CA ALA A 26 5.35 0.41 4.13
C ALA A 26 4.17 1.22 4.70
N ASP A 27 3.44 0.64 5.64
CA ASP A 27 2.32 1.32 6.30
C ASP A 27 2.78 2.50 7.17
N HIS A 28 3.94 2.40 7.83
CA HIS A 28 4.53 3.51 8.57
C HIS A 28 4.95 4.66 7.64
N GLY A 29 5.62 4.35 6.53
CA GLY A 29 5.98 5.32 5.50
C GLY A 29 4.74 6.03 4.96
N TRP A 30 3.68 5.27 4.67
CA TRP A 30 2.41 5.82 4.21
C TRP A 30 1.76 6.74 5.25
N ARG A 31 1.67 6.34 6.52
CA ARG A 31 1.18 7.22 7.60
C ARG A 31 2.01 8.49 7.74
N ARG A 32 3.33 8.41 7.53
CA ARG A 32 4.19 9.61 7.53
C ARG A 32 3.83 10.55 6.37
N LEU A 33 3.60 10.01 5.18
CA LEU A 33 3.12 10.78 4.03
C LEU A 33 1.78 11.46 4.34
N LEU A 34 0.80 10.73 4.88
CA LEU A 34 -0.51 11.29 5.23
C LEU A 34 -0.44 12.41 6.29
N ARG A 35 0.54 12.37 7.21
CA ARG A 35 0.74 13.48 8.16
C ARG A 35 1.23 14.76 7.47
N LEU A 36 2.00 14.63 6.39
CA LEU A 36 2.53 15.77 5.62
C LEU A 36 1.55 16.24 4.55
N HIS A 37 0.78 15.30 3.97
CA HIS A 37 -0.20 15.53 2.91
C HIS A 37 -1.52 14.81 3.22
N PRO A 38 -2.34 15.31 4.15
CA PRO A 38 -3.53 14.60 4.63
C PRO A 38 -4.60 14.33 3.56
N GLY A 39 -4.64 15.14 2.50
CA GLY A 39 -5.62 15.02 1.43
C GLY A 39 -5.19 14.10 0.29
N ILE A 40 -3.96 13.59 0.27
CA ILE A 40 -3.35 13.02 -0.94
C ILE A 40 -4.10 11.82 -1.52
N GLU A 41 -4.67 10.96 -0.66
CA GLU A 41 -5.49 9.82 -1.12
C GLU A 41 -6.70 10.30 -1.91
N ARG A 42 -7.44 11.28 -1.39
CA ARG A 42 -8.63 11.83 -2.05
C ARG A 42 -8.27 12.69 -3.26
N GLU A 43 -7.24 13.53 -3.14
CA GLU A 43 -6.81 14.44 -4.21
C GLU A 43 -6.33 13.69 -5.45
N ARG A 44 -5.74 12.51 -5.27
CA ARG A 44 -5.28 11.65 -6.35
C ARG A 44 -6.20 10.47 -6.66
N GLY A 45 -7.31 10.31 -5.94
CA GLY A 45 -8.21 9.18 -6.10
C GLY A 45 -7.56 7.82 -5.82
N LEU A 46 -6.59 7.77 -4.89
CA LEU A 46 -5.86 6.54 -4.57
C LEU A 46 -6.67 5.60 -3.68
N ALA A 47 -6.81 4.36 -4.12
CA ALA A 47 -7.22 3.26 -3.26
C ALA A 47 -5.99 2.66 -2.56
N VAL A 48 -6.07 2.46 -1.24
CA VAL A 48 -4.94 1.95 -0.45
C VAL A 48 -5.27 0.59 0.16
N VAL A 49 -4.55 -0.44 -0.26
CA VAL A 49 -4.71 -1.82 0.21
C VAL A 49 -3.54 -2.19 1.11
N ARG A 50 -3.81 -2.79 2.27
CA ARG A 50 -2.78 -3.14 3.28
C ARG A 50 -2.68 -4.64 3.47
N THR A 51 -1.46 -5.17 3.49
CA THR A 51 -1.23 -6.59 3.69
C THR A 51 0.12 -6.90 4.35
N PHE A 52 0.38 -8.17 4.65
CA PHE A 52 1.64 -8.62 5.22
C PHE A 52 2.79 -8.50 4.23
N HIS A 53 3.99 -8.21 4.75
CA HIS A 53 5.21 -8.26 3.96
C HIS A 53 5.42 -9.68 3.40
N PRO A 54 5.92 -9.83 2.15
CA PRO A 54 6.03 -11.13 1.51
C PRO A 54 7.18 -12.01 2.04
N SER A 55 8.09 -11.47 2.87
CA SER A 55 9.24 -12.23 3.38
C SER A 55 8.82 -13.40 4.28
N PRO A 56 9.56 -14.52 4.27
CA PRO A 56 9.31 -15.65 5.17
C PRO A 56 9.27 -15.25 6.65
N GLN A 57 10.14 -14.32 7.05
CA GLN A 57 10.21 -13.82 8.42
C GLN A 57 8.94 -13.06 8.84
N ALA A 58 8.34 -12.27 7.96
CA ALA A 58 7.11 -11.53 8.27
C ALA A 58 5.88 -12.45 8.38
N LEU A 59 5.91 -13.59 7.69
CA LEU A 59 4.87 -14.61 7.77
C LEU A 59 5.11 -15.60 8.91
N PHE A 60 6.29 -15.57 9.53
CA PHE A 60 6.64 -16.50 10.58
C PHE A 60 5.80 -16.26 11.83
N THR A 61 5.27 -17.37 12.34
CA THR A 61 4.61 -17.52 13.63
C THR A 61 4.68 -19.00 13.97
N LYS A 62 4.63 -19.34 15.26
CA LYS A 62 4.60 -20.73 15.71
C LYS A 62 3.27 -21.42 15.36
N ASP A 63 2.20 -20.64 15.22
CA ASP A 63 0.89 -21.14 14.85
C ASP A 63 0.76 -21.27 13.32
N THR A 64 0.60 -22.49 12.85
CA THR A 64 0.46 -22.78 11.42
C THR A 64 -0.84 -22.24 10.83
N ALA A 65 -1.91 -22.15 11.61
CA ALA A 65 -3.19 -21.57 11.18
C ALA A 65 -3.06 -20.06 11.02
N GLU A 66 -2.38 -19.38 11.95
CA GLU A 66 -2.08 -17.97 11.81
C GLU A 66 -1.20 -17.70 10.57
N ARG A 67 -0.16 -18.52 10.34
CA ARG A 67 0.65 -18.40 9.11
C ARG A 67 -0.21 -18.53 7.85
N ALA A 68 -1.11 -19.52 7.80
CA ALA A 68 -2.03 -19.71 6.68
C ALA A 68 -2.95 -18.49 6.49
N ALA A 69 -3.47 -17.92 7.57
CA ALA A 69 -4.29 -16.71 7.52
C ALA A 69 -3.51 -15.48 7.00
N ARG A 70 -2.23 -15.32 7.38
CA ARG A 70 -1.36 -14.25 6.86
C ARG A 70 -1.13 -14.39 5.35
N VAL A 71 -0.95 -15.62 4.86
CA VAL A 71 -0.82 -15.91 3.41
C VAL A 71 -2.13 -15.61 2.69
N ALA A 72 -3.26 -16.12 3.19
CA ALA A 72 -4.57 -15.87 2.60
C ALA A 72 -4.90 -14.36 2.55
N ARG A 73 -4.54 -13.58 3.58
CA ARG A 73 -4.70 -12.12 3.56
C ARG A 73 -3.89 -11.45 2.45
N ARG A 74 -2.69 -11.96 2.12
CA ARG A 74 -1.89 -11.46 0.98
C ARG A 74 -2.56 -11.75 -0.34
N GLU A 75 -3.02 -12.97 -0.55
CA GLU A 75 -3.73 -13.35 -1.77
C GLU A 75 -5.00 -12.52 -1.96
N ALA A 76 -5.80 -12.36 -0.89
CA ALA A 76 -6.98 -11.50 -0.89
C ALA A 76 -6.64 -10.03 -1.20
N ALA A 77 -5.50 -9.51 -0.72
CA ALA A 77 -5.06 -8.15 -1.03
C ALA A 77 -4.75 -7.97 -2.52
N PHE A 78 -4.11 -8.95 -3.16
CA PHE A 78 -3.88 -8.91 -4.60
C PHE A 78 -5.17 -9.03 -5.40
N ALA A 79 -6.12 -9.86 -4.96
CA ALA A 79 -7.44 -9.93 -5.57
C ALA A 79 -8.22 -8.59 -5.45
N GLU A 80 -8.13 -7.93 -4.29
CA GLU A 80 -8.69 -6.60 -4.06
C GLU A 80 -8.06 -5.54 -4.98
N VAL A 81 -6.73 -5.54 -5.12
CA VAL A 81 -6.02 -4.68 -6.08
C VAL A 81 -6.49 -4.95 -7.51
N ALA A 82 -6.60 -6.22 -7.91
CA ALA A 82 -7.05 -6.59 -9.25
C ALA A 82 -8.50 -6.16 -9.53
N ALA A 83 -9.38 -6.17 -8.52
CA ALA A 83 -10.74 -5.69 -8.67
C ALA A 83 -10.85 -4.15 -8.75
N LEU A 84 -9.86 -3.44 -8.21
CA LEU A 84 -9.77 -1.98 -8.25
C LEU A 84 -9.19 -1.46 -9.57
N LEU A 85 -8.27 -2.19 -10.19
CA LEU A 85 -7.71 -1.90 -11.50
C LEU A 85 -8.71 -2.35 -12.58
N ARG A 86 -9.32 -1.40 -13.29
CA ARG A 86 -10.30 -1.67 -14.35
C ARG A 86 -9.64 -2.00 -15.68
#